data_AF-A0A927FRD9-F1
#
_entry.id   AF-A0A927FRD9-F1
#
_cell.length_a   1.000
_cell.length_b   1.000
_cell.length_c   1.000
_cell.angle_alpha   90.00
_cell.angle_beta   90.00
_cell.angle_gamma   90.00
#
_symmetry.space_group_name_H-M   'P 1'
#
loop_
_entity.id
_entity.type
_entity.pdbx_description
1 polymer ?
#
loop_
_entity_poly.entity_id
_entity_poly.type
_entity_poly.pdbx_seq_one_letter_code
_entity_poly.pdbx_strand_id
1 'polypeptide(L)'
;MPTTHWYVDETKATDYVVVTVVAPTDVVSPARRALRELVRPGQRSLHFTKESDATRRAALRVIVGLPLDVIVYRVTGRRGLAAREVALRALARDALVAHPQRIVLERDDSVVVADRRWLRDELGPRNYRDIGFDHLAKHEEPMLWIADALAWCVQRGRPWSDYLDALSTVTTIVDRP
;
A
#
# COMPACT_ATOMS: atom_id res chain seq x y z
N MET A 1 -13.08 -16.30 5.06
CA MET A 1 -12.85 -14.84 5.08
C MET A 1 -13.23 -14.28 3.72
N PRO A 2 -13.71 -13.03 3.63
CA PRO A 2 -13.97 -12.40 2.33
C PRO A 2 -12.69 -12.35 1.50
N THR A 3 -12.82 -12.49 0.19
CA THR A 3 -11.70 -12.34 -0.74
C THR A 3 -11.19 -10.90 -0.69
N THR A 4 -9.88 -10.72 -0.64
CA THR A 4 -9.23 -9.40 -0.53
C THR A 4 -8.28 -9.12 -1.68
N HIS A 5 -8.10 -7.82 -1.98
CA HIS A 5 -7.02 -7.28 -2.81
C HIS A 5 -6.13 -6.39 -1.95
N TRP A 6 -4.83 -6.47 -2.17
CA TRP A 6 -3.81 -5.71 -1.45
C TRP A 6 -3.23 -4.64 -2.37
N TYR A 7 -3.10 -3.41 -1.86
CA TYR A 7 -2.54 -2.27 -2.58
C TYR A 7 -1.36 -1.71 -1.81
N VAL A 8 -0.22 -1.60 -2.46
CA VAL A 8 1.07 -1.41 -1.79
C VAL A 8 1.76 -0.17 -2.33
N ASP A 9 2.17 0.70 -1.42
CA ASP A 9 3.06 1.81 -1.70
C ASP A 9 4.09 1.98 -0.58
N GLU A 10 5.13 2.77 -0.84
CA GLU A 10 6.26 2.93 0.06
C GLU A 10 6.68 4.38 0.25
N THR A 11 7.33 4.63 1.38
CA THR A 11 8.02 5.89 1.65
C THR A 11 9.46 5.60 2.11
N LYS A 12 10.39 6.44 1.64
CA LYS A 12 11.85 6.26 1.76
C LYS A 12 12.56 7.37 2.55
N ALA A 13 11.83 8.22 3.26
CA ALA A 13 12.40 9.47 3.77
C ALA A 13 13.32 9.30 5.00
N THR A 14 12.77 8.93 6.16
CA THR A 14 13.55 8.73 7.39
C THR A 14 13.78 7.25 7.63
N ASP A 15 12.69 6.48 7.66
CA ASP A 15 12.69 5.02 7.66
C ASP A 15 12.15 4.52 6.32
N TYR A 16 12.52 3.28 5.96
CA TYR A 16 11.90 2.61 4.84
C TYR A 16 10.60 1.95 5.33
N VAL A 17 9.48 2.43 4.80
CA VAL A 17 8.15 1.93 5.20
C VAL A 17 7.40 1.49 3.96
N VAL A 18 6.84 0.28 4.01
CA VAL A 18 5.85 -0.22 3.04
C VAL A 18 4.50 -0.23 3.72
N VAL A 19 3.51 0.40 3.11
CA VAL A 19 2.12 0.37 3.56
C VAL A 19 1.31 -0.50 2.61
N THR A 20 0.58 -1.46 3.17
CA THR A 20 -0.33 -2.35 2.47
C THR A 20 -1.75 -2.08 2.91
N VAL A 21 -2.59 -1.66 1.98
CA VAL A 21 -4.04 -1.52 2.17
C VAL A 21 -4.68 -2.85 1.79
N VAL A 22 -5.36 -3.47 2.74
CA VAL A 22 -6.11 -4.72 2.55
C VAL A 22 -7.58 -4.36 2.35
N ALA A 23 -8.09 -4.56 1.14
CA ALA A 23 -9.45 -4.21 0.77
C ALA A 23 -10.27 -5.46 0.46
N PRO A 24 -11.44 -5.65 1.11
CA PRO A 24 -12.44 -6.60 0.65
C PRO A 24 -12.84 -6.32 -0.80
N THR A 25 -13.00 -7.36 -1.62
CA THR A 25 -13.24 -7.20 -3.07
C THR A 25 -14.54 -6.47 -3.42
N ASP A 26 -15.56 -6.56 -2.57
CA ASP A 26 -16.84 -5.83 -2.69
C ASP A 26 -16.70 -4.33 -2.39
N VAL A 27 -15.67 -3.92 -1.63
CA VAL A 27 -15.37 -2.52 -1.28
C VAL A 27 -14.58 -1.82 -2.38
N VAL A 28 -13.81 -2.56 -3.19
CA VAL A 28 -12.89 -2.00 -4.19
C VAL A 28 -13.59 -1.08 -5.20
N SER A 29 -14.71 -1.52 -5.78
CA SER A 29 -15.40 -0.72 -6.82
C SER A 29 -16.05 0.56 -6.25
N PRO A 30 -16.80 0.50 -5.12
CA PRO A 30 -17.26 1.71 -4.43
C PRO A 30 -16.13 2.66 -4.02
N ALA A 31 -15.03 2.13 -3.46
CA ALA A 31 -13.89 2.94 -3.04
C ALA A 31 -13.23 3.66 -4.23
N ARG A 32 -13.00 2.96 -5.36
CA ARG A 32 -12.48 3.58 -6.58
C ARG A 32 -13.37 4.72 -7.08
N ARG A 33 -14.69 4.59 -6.98
CA ARG A 33 -15.63 5.65 -7.36
C ARG A 33 -15.48 6.86 -6.44
N ALA A 34 -15.54 6.65 -5.13
CA ALA A 34 -15.41 7.72 -4.14
C ALA A 34 -14.07 8.48 -4.29
N LEU A 35 -12.97 7.77 -4.56
CA LEU A 35 -11.66 8.39 -4.77
C LEU A 35 -11.61 9.24 -6.04
N ARG A 36 -12.23 8.81 -7.14
CA ARG A 36 -12.27 9.59 -8.38
C ARG A 36 -13.05 10.88 -8.24
N GLU A 37 -14.06 10.91 -7.38
CA GLU A 37 -14.84 12.13 -7.09
C GLU A 37 -14.02 13.21 -6.36
N LEU A 38 -12.90 12.83 -5.74
CA LEU A 38 -11.96 13.77 -5.09
C LEU A 38 -11.00 14.45 -6.08
N VAL A 39 -10.88 13.89 -7.29
CA VAL A 39 -9.92 14.35 -8.28
C VAL A 39 -10.52 15.50 -9.08
N ARG A 40 -9.75 16.59 -9.26
CA ARG A 40 -10.22 17.75 -10.03
C ARG A 40 -10.39 17.40 -11.51
N PRO A 41 -11.27 18.10 -12.25
CA PRO A 41 -11.36 17.94 -13.70
C PRO A 41 -9.98 18.03 -14.37
N GLY A 42 -9.64 17.02 -15.18
CA GLY A 42 -8.34 16.92 -15.89
C GLY A 42 -7.20 16.30 -15.07
N GLN A 43 -7.35 16.15 -13.76
CA GLN A 43 -6.40 15.40 -12.94
C GLN A 43 -6.69 13.89 -13.09
N ARG A 44 -5.63 13.08 -13.24
CA ARG A 44 -5.75 11.62 -13.48
C ARG A 44 -5.56 10.78 -12.22
N SER A 45 -4.96 11.35 -11.19
CA SER A 45 -4.68 10.69 -9.91
C SER A 45 -4.44 11.69 -8.79
N LEU A 46 -4.78 11.30 -7.57
CA LEU A 46 -4.29 12.00 -6.36
C LEU A 46 -2.83 11.63 -6.14
N HIS A 47 -1.94 12.62 -6.09
CA HIS A 47 -0.57 12.40 -5.65
C HIS A 47 -0.37 13.16 -4.34
N PHE A 48 -0.47 12.45 -3.23
CA PHE A 48 -0.76 13.02 -1.93
C PHE A 48 0.27 14.06 -1.47
N THR A 49 1.54 13.83 -1.82
CA THR A 49 2.66 14.75 -1.56
C THR A 49 2.50 16.12 -2.23
N LYS A 50 1.77 16.23 -3.35
CA LYS A 50 1.58 17.49 -4.10
C LYS A 50 0.27 18.20 -3.78
N GLU A 51 -0.62 17.56 -3.04
CA GLU A 51 -1.94 18.12 -2.72
C GLU A 51 -1.88 19.22 -1.64
N SER A 52 -2.89 20.08 -1.59
CA SER A 52 -3.06 21.01 -0.47
C SER A 52 -3.53 20.26 0.79
N ASP A 53 -3.23 20.79 1.97
CA ASP A 53 -3.68 20.19 3.23
C ASP A 53 -5.21 20.05 3.34
N ALA A 54 -5.97 20.95 2.70
CA ALA A 54 -7.43 20.83 2.63
C ALA A 54 -7.86 19.59 1.83
N THR A 55 -7.23 19.37 0.68
CA THR A 55 -7.47 18.21 -0.19
C THR A 55 -7.04 16.92 0.50
N ARG A 56 -5.87 16.92 1.18
CA ARG A 56 -5.40 15.79 1.98
C ARG A 56 -6.41 15.38 3.05
N ARG A 57 -6.90 16.34 3.85
CA ARG A 57 -7.90 16.06 4.90
C ARG A 57 -9.22 15.55 4.31
N ALA A 58 -9.68 16.13 3.20
CA ALA A 58 -10.90 15.65 2.52
C ALA A 58 -10.74 14.20 2.06
N ALA A 59 -9.62 13.87 1.42
CA ALA A 59 -9.32 12.52 0.98
C ALA A 59 -9.18 11.54 2.16
N LEU A 60 -8.46 11.90 3.21
CA LEU A 60 -8.31 11.04 4.39
C LEU A 60 -9.65 10.78 5.09
N ARG A 61 -10.56 11.75 5.15
CA ARG A 61 -11.92 11.54 5.68
C ARG A 61 -12.71 10.50 4.88
N VAL A 62 -12.56 10.49 3.55
CA VAL A 62 -13.16 9.45 2.71
C VAL A 62 -12.50 8.11 3.01
N ILE A 63 -11.16 8.06 3.06
CA ILE A 63 -10.39 6.84 3.29
C ILE A 63 -10.76 6.17 4.62
N VAL A 64 -10.80 6.91 5.74
CA VAL A 64 -11.13 6.35 7.06
C VAL A 64 -12.58 5.90 7.20
N GLY A 65 -13.46 6.31 6.28
CA GLY A 65 -14.84 5.83 6.21
C GLY A 65 -15.00 4.51 5.45
N LEU A 66 -13.94 4.02 4.80
CA LEU A 66 -13.96 2.75 4.08
C LEU A 66 -13.57 1.59 5.01
N PRO A 67 -14.21 0.42 4.90
CA PRO A 67 -13.87 -0.76 5.70
C PRO A 67 -12.59 -1.43 5.16
N LEU A 68 -11.44 -0.84 5.49
CA LEU A 68 -10.10 -1.25 5.05
C LEU A 68 -9.25 -1.63 6.27
N ASP A 69 -8.45 -2.68 6.12
CA ASP A 69 -7.35 -2.96 7.05
C ASP A 69 -6.04 -2.42 6.46
N VAL A 70 -5.07 -2.11 7.33
CA VAL A 70 -3.77 -1.55 6.95
C VAL A 70 -2.66 -2.31 7.65
N ILE A 71 -1.65 -2.71 6.88
CA ILE A 71 -0.41 -3.29 7.41
C ILE A 71 0.74 -2.37 7.07
N VAL A 72 1.51 -1.98 8.08
CA VAL A 72 2.68 -1.11 7.96
C VAL A 72 3.94 -1.91 8.27
N TYR A 73 4.76 -2.16 7.25
CA TYR A 73 6.07 -2.77 7.41
C TYR A 73 7.13 -1.67 7.55
N ARG A 74 7.70 -1.52 8.74
CA ARG A 74 8.78 -0.57 9.00
C ARG A 74 10.11 -1.31 9.06
N VAL A 75 11.02 -1.01 8.14
CA VAL A 75 12.35 -1.62 8.10
C VAL A 75 13.35 -0.71 8.82
N THR A 76 14.09 -1.30 9.75
CA THR A 76 15.18 -0.63 10.48
C THR A 76 16.54 -1.18 10.03
N GLY A 77 17.59 -0.35 10.07
CA GLY A 77 18.96 -0.81 9.82
C GLY A 77 19.34 -1.09 8.35
N ARG A 78 18.39 -1.03 7.41
CA ARG A 78 18.65 -1.14 5.96
C ARG A 78 18.14 0.06 5.18
N ARG A 79 18.62 0.23 3.94
CA ARG A 79 18.25 1.32 3.02
C ARG A 79 18.11 0.81 1.60
N GLY A 80 17.41 1.59 0.76
CA GLY A 80 17.27 1.32 -0.67
C GLY A 80 16.71 -0.07 -0.97
N LEU A 81 17.27 -0.75 -1.99
CA LEU A 81 16.81 -2.07 -2.43
C LEU A 81 16.84 -3.13 -1.33
N ALA A 82 17.83 -3.09 -0.43
CA ALA A 82 17.92 -4.06 0.66
C ALA A 82 16.77 -3.92 1.66
N ALA A 83 16.31 -2.69 1.92
CA ALA A 83 15.13 -2.46 2.74
C ALA A 83 13.84 -2.88 2.00
N ARG A 84 13.75 -2.61 0.69
CA ARG A 84 12.63 -3.07 -0.15
C ARG A 84 12.47 -4.58 -0.12
N GLU A 85 13.57 -5.29 -0.33
CA GLU A 85 13.57 -6.76 -0.33
C GLU A 85 13.01 -7.30 0.98
N VAL A 86 13.53 -6.82 2.10
CA VAL A 86 13.13 -7.26 3.44
C VAL A 86 11.64 -6.97 3.69
N ALA A 87 11.16 -5.79 3.31
CA ALA A 87 9.75 -5.42 3.44
C ALA A 87 8.85 -6.30 2.56
N LEU A 88 9.21 -6.52 1.28
CA LEU A 88 8.40 -7.33 0.37
C LEU A 88 8.40 -8.81 0.74
N ARG A 89 9.49 -9.34 1.31
CA ARG A 89 9.51 -10.69 1.87
C ARG A 89 8.63 -10.81 3.10
N ALA A 90 8.61 -9.80 3.98
CA ALA A 90 7.67 -9.78 5.10
C ALA A 90 6.21 -9.74 4.62
N LEU A 91 5.91 -8.87 3.65
CA LEU A 91 4.60 -8.81 2.99
C LEU A 91 4.20 -10.16 2.39
N ALA A 92 5.11 -10.83 1.68
CA ALA A 92 4.86 -12.14 1.09
C ALA A 92 4.54 -13.20 2.15
N ARG A 93 5.19 -13.19 3.32
CA ARG A 93 4.87 -14.11 4.42
C ARG A 93 3.46 -13.89 4.95
N ASP A 94 3.05 -12.64 5.12
CA ASP A 94 1.68 -12.35 5.54
C ASP A 94 0.67 -12.74 4.44
N ALA A 95 1.03 -12.57 3.16
CA ALA A 95 0.20 -13.01 2.04
C ALA A 95 0.06 -14.54 1.97
N LEU A 96 1.04 -15.32 2.45
CA LEU A 96 0.90 -16.78 2.60
C LEU A 96 -0.18 -17.18 3.61
N VAL A 97 -0.43 -16.34 4.62
CA VAL A 97 -1.46 -16.61 5.63
C VAL A 97 -2.81 -16.10 5.17
N ALA A 98 -2.85 -14.87 4.63
CA ALA A 98 -4.09 -14.21 4.24
C ALA A 98 -4.65 -14.66 2.88
N HIS A 99 -3.81 -15.21 2.01
CA HIS A 99 -4.15 -15.63 0.64
C HIS A 99 -4.97 -14.58 -0.15
N PRO A 100 -4.45 -13.34 -0.32
CA PRO A 100 -5.15 -12.35 -1.13
C PRO A 100 -5.30 -12.84 -2.57
N GLN A 101 -6.39 -12.46 -3.23
CA GLN A 101 -6.56 -12.79 -4.65
C GLN A 101 -5.58 -12.01 -5.53
N ARG A 102 -5.20 -10.80 -5.09
CA ARG A 102 -4.34 -9.90 -5.84
C ARG A 102 -3.50 -9.02 -4.94
N ILE A 103 -2.25 -8.77 -5.33
CA ILE A 103 -1.36 -7.76 -4.76
C ILE A 103 -0.96 -6.80 -5.89
N VAL A 104 -1.25 -5.52 -5.71
CA VAL A 104 -0.96 -4.45 -6.67
C VAL A 104 0.05 -3.51 -6.05
N LEU A 105 1.18 -3.32 -6.73
CA LEU A 105 2.22 -2.37 -6.35
C LEU A 105 2.21 -1.17 -7.30
N GLU A 106 2.58 0.01 -6.80
CA GLU A 106 2.91 1.11 -7.70
C GLU A 106 4.11 0.74 -8.60
N ARG A 107 3.98 0.98 -9.90
CA ARG A 107 5.01 0.65 -10.89
C ARG A 107 6.19 1.61 -10.78
N ASP A 108 7.34 1.03 -10.45
CA ASP A 108 8.67 1.59 -10.64
C ASP A 108 9.49 0.56 -11.45
N ASP A 109 9.69 0.83 -12.74
CA ASP A 109 10.31 -0.10 -13.68
C ASP A 109 11.73 -0.53 -13.25
N SER A 110 12.40 0.28 -12.43
CA SER A 110 13.73 -0.03 -11.92
C SER A 110 13.75 -1.20 -10.91
N VAL A 111 12.60 -1.52 -10.29
CA VAL A 111 12.49 -2.54 -9.24
C VAL A 111 11.54 -3.69 -9.57
N VAL A 112 10.70 -3.59 -10.61
CA VAL A 112 9.70 -4.63 -10.97
C VAL A 112 10.31 -6.03 -11.07
N VAL A 113 11.48 -6.17 -11.70
CA VAL A 113 12.15 -7.47 -11.87
C VAL A 113 12.58 -8.03 -10.52
N ALA A 114 13.14 -7.18 -9.65
CA ALA A 114 13.58 -7.58 -8.31
C ALA A 114 12.39 -7.98 -7.43
N ASP A 115 11.33 -7.18 -7.43
CA ASP A 115 10.10 -7.46 -6.68
C ASP A 115 9.53 -8.84 -7.04
N ARG A 116 9.36 -9.08 -8.35
CA ARG A 116 8.80 -10.34 -8.85
C ARG A 116 9.66 -11.53 -8.44
N ARG A 117 10.98 -11.37 -8.44
CA ARG A 117 11.91 -12.40 -7.96
C ARG A 117 11.73 -12.64 -6.47
N TRP A 118 11.79 -11.61 -5.63
CA TRP A 118 11.66 -11.76 -4.17
C TRP A 118 10.31 -12.36 -3.75
N LEU A 119 9.22 -11.88 -4.36
CA LEU A 119 7.88 -12.41 -4.12
C LEU A 119 7.78 -13.89 -4.54
N ARG A 120 8.35 -14.26 -5.70
CA ARG A 120 8.37 -15.66 -6.15
C ARG A 120 9.17 -16.56 -5.20
N ASP A 121 10.35 -16.10 -4.82
CA ASP A 121 11.25 -16.85 -3.94
C ASP A 121 10.59 -17.09 -2.56
N GLU A 122 9.90 -16.09 -2.01
CA GLU A 122 9.28 -16.18 -0.69
C GLU A 122 7.95 -16.96 -0.71
N LEU A 123 7.12 -16.78 -1.75
CA LEU A 123 5.80 -17.42 -1.84
C LEU A 123 5.86 -18.89 -2.30
N GLY A 124 6.93 -19.24 -3.01
CA GLY A 124 7.04 -20.51 -3.72
C GLY A 124 6.13 -20.60 -4.95
N PRO A 125 6.35 -21.61 -5.81
CA PRO A 125 5.77 -21.67 -7.16
C PRO A 125 4.25 -21.91 -7.20
N ARG A 126 3.66 -22.46 -6.14
CA ARG A 126 2.20 -22.66 -6.05
C ARG A 126 1.50 -21.35 -5.73
N ASN A 127 1.82 -20.74 -4.58
CA ASN A 127 1.15 -19.51 -4.14
C ASN A 127 1.42 -18.34 -5.09
N TYR A 128 2.62 -18.26 -5.68
CA TYR A 128 2.92 -17.22 -6.67
C TYR A 128 2.06 -17.30 -7.95
N ARG A 129 1.49 -18.48 -8.25
CA ARG A 129 0.58 -18.67 -9.38
C ARG A 129 -0.87 -18.36 -9.00
N ASP A 130 -1.23 -18.64 -7.76
CA ASP A 130 -2.60 -18.52 -7.26
C ASP A 130 -2.93 -17.06 -6.86
N ILE A 131 -1.93 -16.28 -6.45
CA ILE A 131 -2.05 -14.86 -6.13
C ILE A 131 -1.71 -14.03 -7.38
N GLY A 132 -2.61 -13.14 -7.80
CA GLY A 132 -2.33 -12.20 -8.89
C GLY A 132 -1.35 -11.10 -8.46
N PHE A 133 -0.37 -10.78 -9.31
CA PHE A 133 0.60 -9.70 -9.06
C PHE A 133 0.63 -8.70 -10.20
N ASP A 134 0.44 -7.43 -9.87
CA ASP A 134 0.50 -6.34 -10.83
C ASP A 134 1.33 -5.17 -10.35
N HIS A 135 2.02 -4.55 -11.30
CA HIS A 135 2.70 -3.27 -11.12
C HIS A 135 1.98 -2.26 -12.02
N LEU A 136 1.18 -1.39 -11.40
CA LEU A 136 0.36 -0.41 -12.09
C LEU A 136 0.85 1.00 -11.81
N ALA A 137 0.78 1.88 -12.80
CA ALA A 137 1.02 3.30 -12.56
C ALA A 137 -0.09 3.86 -11.67
N LYS A 138 0.23 4.87 -10.85
CA LYS A 138 -0.70 5.52 -9.91
C LYS A 138 -2.06 5.86 -10.55
N HIS A 139 -2.09 6.38 -11.77
CA HIS A 139 -3.34 6.74 -12.45
C HIS A 139 -4.17 5.57 -13.00
N GLU A 140 -3.61 4.36 -13.08
CA GLU A 140 -4.32 3.17 -13.56
C GLU A 140 -5.19 2.56 -12.45
N GLU A 141 -4.80 2.72 -11.19
CA GLU A 141 -5.47 2.12 -10.03
C GLU A 141 -5.67 3.13 -8.88
N PRO A 142 -6.89 3.64 -8.66
CA PRO A 142 -7.17 4.57 -7.57
C PRO A 142 -6.87 4.04 -6.17
N MET A 143 -6.97 2.73 -5.94
CA MET A 143 -6.67 2.16 -4.62
C MET A 143 -5.20 2.33 -4.22
N LEU A 144 -4.27 2.49 -5.17
CA LEU A 144 -2.88 2.87 -4.89
C LEU A 144 -2.77 4.27 -4.28
N TRP A 145 -3.76 5.16 -4.49
CA TRP A 145 -3.76 6.50 -3.89
C TRP A 145 -3.99 6.44 -2.39
N ILE A 146 -4.71 5.41 -1.92
CA ILE A 146 -4.90 5.18 -0.49
C ILE A 146 -3.56 4.78 0.13
N ALA A 147 -2.84 3.83 -0.49
CA ALA A 147 -1.53 3.39 -0.01
C ALA A 147 -0.52 4.57 0.01
N ASP A 148 -0.48 5.39 -1.05
CA ASP A 148 0.31 6.64 -1.13
C ASP A 148 -0.04 7.62 0.00
N ALA A 149 -1.34 7.85 0.22
CA ALA A 149 -1.81 8.75 1.27
C ALA A 149 -1.40 8.28 2.67
N LEU A 150 -1.57 6.98 2.95
CA LEU A 150 -1.25 6.41 4.26
C LEU A 150 0.27 6.31 4.48
N ALA A 151 1.05 5.93 3.46
CA ALA A 151 2.51 5.97 3.51
C ALA A 151 3.01 7.39 3.81
N TRP A 152 2.42 8.40 3.16
CA TRP A 152 2.72 9.80 3.44
C TRP A 152 2.34 10.21 4.88
N CYS A 153 1.19 9.77 5.41
CA CYS A 153 0.80 10.04 6.79
C CYS A 153 1.78 9.42 7.80
N VAL A 154 2.21 8.17 7.56
CA VAL A 154 3.21 7.50 8.41
C VAL A 154 4.54 8.25 8.39
N GLN A 155 4.96 8.73 7.21
CA GLN A 155 6.18 9.53 7.07
C GLN A 155 6.08 10.88 7.80
N ARG A 156 4.94 11.58 7.65
CA ARG A 156 4.77 12.94 8.18
C ARG A 156 4.58 12.95 9.69
N GLY A 157 4.04 11.88 10.26
CA GLY A 157 3.72 11.77 11.68
C GLY A 157 2.50 12.60 12.07
N ARG A 158 2.35 12.87 13.37
CA ARG A 158 1.19 13.60 13.89
C ARG A 158 1.14 15.04 13.34
N PRO A 159 -0.06 15.58 13.03
CA PRO A 159 -1.39 14.99 13.27
C PRO A 159 -1.88 14.05 12.14
N TRP A 160 -1.08 13.80 11.10
CA TRP A 160 -1.53 13.04 9.93
C TRP A 160 -1.58 11.53 10.17
N SER A 161 -0.65 11.01 10.97
CA SER A 161 -0.67 9.61 11.38
C SER A 161 -1.91 9.23 12.20
N ASP A 162 -2.60 10.20 12.82
CA ASP A 162 -3.81 9.94 13.64
C ASP A 162 -4.96 9.37 12.80
N TYR A 163 -4.96 9.57 11.48
CA TYR A 163 -5.94 8.94 10.59
C TYR A 163 -5.75 7.43 10.47
N LEU A 164 -4.55 6.90 10.73
CA LEU A 164 -4.33 5.45 10.79
C LEU A 164 -4.93 4.84 12.05
N ASP A 165 -5.03 5.61 13.15
CA ASP A 165 -5.65 5.15 14.40
C ASP A 165 -7.16 4.89 14.23
N ALA A 166 -7.78 5.49 13.21
CA ALA A 166 -9.18 5.26 12.83
C ALA A 166 -9.39 4.03 11.93
N LEU A 167 -8.30 3.40 11.48
CA LEU A 167 -8.30 2.18 10.67
C LEU A 167 -7.78 1.01 11.51
N SER A 168 -8.16 -0.21 11.13
CA SER A 168 -7.55 -1.43 11.66
C SER A 168 -6.11 -1.54 11.16
N THR A 169 -5.18 -0.96 11.92
CA THR A 169 -3.77 -0.83 11.51
C THR A 169 -2.86 -1.72 12.36
N VAL A 170 -2.10 -2.58 11.70
CA VAL A 170 -1.02 -3.38 12.30
C VAL A 170 0.32 -2.86 11.82
N THR A 171 1.23 -2.56 12.75
CA THR A 171 2.62 -2.19 12.40
C THR A 171 3.58 -3.31 12.76
N THR A 172 4.31 -3.77 11.76
CA THR A 172 5.36 -4.79 11.89
C THR A 172 6.72 -4.14 11.70
N ILE A 173 7.57 -4.21 12.72
CA ILE A 173 8.99 -3.84 12.58
C ILE A 173 9.72 -5.04 11.98
N VAL A 174 10.25 -4.85 10.78
CA VAL A 174 10.97 -5.89 10.05
C VAL A 174 12.47 -5.64 10.22
N ASP A 175 13.22 -6.72 10.44
CA ASP A 175 14.67 -6.70 10.69
C ASP A 175 15.05 -6.08 12.04
N ARG A 176 14.40 -6.53 13.12
CA ARG A 176 15.04 -6.44 14.45
C ARG A 176 16.18 -7.46 14.48
N PRO A 177 17.39 -7.05 14.91
CA PRO A 177 18.50 -7.98 15.11
C PRO A 177 18.15 -9.10 16.10
#